data_AF-A0A2N3B969-F1
#
_entry.id   AF-A0A2N3B969-F1
#
_cell.length_a   1.000
_cell.length_b   1.000
_cell.length_c   1.000
_cell.angle_alpha   90.00
_cell.angle_beta   90.00
_cell.angle_gamma   90.00
#
_symmetry.space_group_name_H-M   'P 1'
#
loop_
_entity.id
_entity.type
_entity.pdbx_description
1 polymer ?
#
loop_
_entity_poly.entity_id
_entity_poly.type
_entity_poly.pdbx_seq_one_letter_code
_entity_poly.pdbx_strand_id
1 'polypeptide(L)'
;MYRYDEFDQQLVNERVAQFRGQVARRLSGEITEDEFKPLRLMNGVYLQLHAYMLRIAVPYGTLSSKQLRMLAHIGRKYDRGYGHFTTRQNLQFNWPALKDMPDLLAELASVEMHAIQTSGNCIRNVTSDQYAGAAKNEIEDPRIVSEIIRQWSTFHPEFSYLPRKFKIAVSGTPDDRAAIRVHDIGIQIVQNGKGEIGYEIYVGGGLGRTPMIGKKIAG
;
A
#
# COMPACT_ATOMS: atom_id res chain seq x y z
N MET A 1 9.75 12.84 -2.33
CA MET A 1 9.51 11.53 -1.71
C MET A 1 9.21 11.78 -0.26
N TYR A 2 8.13 11.21 0.28
CA TYR A 2 7.81 11.36 1.70
C TYR A 2 8.97 10.82 2.54
N ARG A 3 9.40 11.61 3.51
CA ARG A 3 10.45 11.28 4.47
C ARG A 3 9.78 11.20 5.83
N TYR A 4 10.06 10.14 6.57
CA TYR A 4 9.47 9.96 7.89
C TYR A 4 9.97 11.04 8.83
N ASP A 5 9.07 11.60 9.62
CA ASP A 5 9.46 12.33 10.81
C ASP A 5 9.77 11.36 11.96
N GLU A 6 10.12 11.91 13.13
CA GLU A 6 10.45 11.11 14.31
C GLU A 6 9.25 10.28 14.80
N PHE A 7 8.03 10.79 14.66
CA PHE A 7 6.80 10.12 15.08
C PHE A 7 6.46 8.95 14.16
N ASP A 8 6.54 9.15 12.83
CA ASP A 8 6.36 8.11 11.83
C ASP A 8 7.35 6.97 12.06
N GLN A 9 8.63 7.30 12.26
CA GLN A 9 9.68 6.30 12.45
C GLN A 9 9.48 5.54 13.77
N GLN A 10 9.17 6.24 14.86
CA GLN A 10 8.86 5.62 16.14
C GLN A 10 7.68 4.66 16.01
N LEU A 11 6.59 5.09 15.37
CA LEU A 11 5.40 4.28 15.19
C LEU A 11 5.69 2.99 14.39
N VAL A 12 6.46 3.08 13.32
CA VAL A 12 6.87 1.91 12.54
C VAL A 12 7.73 0.97 13.39
N ASN A 13 8.67 1.49 14.18
CA ASN A 13 9.51 0.68 15.06
C ASN A 13 8.68 -0.04 16.14
N GLU A 14 7.73 0.65 16.78
CA GLU A 14 6.83 0.07 17.76
C GLU A 14 5.95 -1.03 17.15
N ARG A 15 5.47 -0.83 15.92
CA ARG A 15 4.72 -1.85 15.17
C ARG A 15 5.55 -3.08 14.86
N VAL A 16 6.83 -2.91 14.50
CA VAL A 16 7.76 -4.03 14.31
C VAL A 16 7.96 -4.80 15.62
N ALA A 17 8.17 -4.09 16.74
CA ALA A 17 8.33 -4.72 18.06
C ALA A 17 7.08 -5.47 18.49
N GLN A 18 5.90 -4.87 18.29
CA GLN A 18 4.61 -5.51 18.56
C GLN A 18 4.44 -6.79 17.72
N PHE A 19 4.71 -6.71 16.42
CA PHE A 19 4.57 -7.87 15.53
C PHE A 19 5.58 -8.98 15.87
N ARG A 20 6.79 -8.64 16.32
CA ARG A 20 7.76 -9.62 16.83
C ARG A 20 7.19 -10.45 17.98
N GLY A 21 6.55 -9.81 18.95
CA GLY A 21 5.86 -10.50 20.04
C GLY A 21 4.73 -11.40 19.54
N GLN A 22 3.93 -10.92 18.59
CA GLN A 22 2.85 -11.71 17.99
C GLN A 22 3.37 -12.95 17.24
N VAL A 23 4.46 -12.82 16.50
CA VAL A 23 5.14 -13.95 15.83
C VAL A 23 5.69 -14.93 16.86
N ALA A 24 6.33 -14.47 17.93
CA ALA A 24 6.86 -15.35 18.97
C ALA A 24 5.75 -16.20 19.62
N ARG A 25 4.61 -15.57 19.96
CA ARG A 25 3.41 -16.26 20.51
C ARG A 25 2.82 -17.27 19.53
N ARG A 26 2.83 -16.96 18.23
CA ARG A 26 2.38 -17.88 17.19
C ARG A 26 3.31 -19.09 17.04
N LEU A 27 4.62 -18.87 17.15
CA LEU A 27 5.63 -19.93 17.03
C LEU A 27 5.70 -20.82 18.28
N SER A 28 5.44 -20.28 19.47
CA SER A 28 5.34 -21.06 20.72
C SER A 28 4.05 -21.87 20.83
N GLY A 29 3.03 -21.54 20.03
CA GLY A 29 1.70 -22.16 20.10
C GLY A 29 0.77 -21.51 21.13
N GLU A 30 1.16 -20.39 21.73
CA GLU A 30 0.31 -19.62 22.66
C GLU A 30 -0.94 -19.06 21.96
N ILE A 31 -0.83 -18.74 20.67
CA ILE A 31 -1.97 -18.36 19.82
C ILE A 31 -2.09 -19.27 18.61
N THR A 32 -3.32 -19.58 18.25
CA THR A 32 -3.68 -20.37 17.07
C THR A 32 -3.47 -19.58 15.77
N GLU A 33 -3.51 -20.25 14.62
CA GLU A 33 -3.46 -19.57 13.32
C GLU A 33 -4.67 -18.64 13.11
N ASP A 34 -5.85 -19.00 13.62
CA ASP A 34 -7.06 -18.18 13.47
C ASP A 34 -6.98 -16.89 14.29
N GLU A 35 -6.42 -16.95 15.51
CA GLU A 35 -6.15 -15.77 16.34
C GLU A 35 -5.01 -14.92 15.75
N PHE A 36 -4.01 -15.55 15.12
CA PHE A 36 -2.90 -14.85 14.49
C PHE A 36 -3.25 -14.20 13.15
N LYS A 37 -4.20 -14.77 12.41
CA LYS A 37 -4.65 -14.30 11.10
C LYS A 37 -4.94 -12.81 11.03
N PRO A 38 -5.77 -12.20 11.90
CA PRO A 38 -5.99 -10.75 11.86
C PRO A 38 -4.71 -9.96 12.12
N LEU A 39 -3.83 -10.43 13.00
CA LEU A 39 -2.58 -9.77 13.38
C LEU A 39 -1.58 -9.73 12.22
N ARG A 40 -1.37 -10.86 11.54
CA ARG A 40 -0.44 -10.94 10.41
C ARG A 40 -0.95 -10.19 9.18
N LEU A 41 -2.27 -10.19 8.96
CA LEU A 41 -2.87 -9.43 7.86
C LEU A 41 -2.68 -7.93 8.02
N MET A 42 -2.68 -7.39 9.25
CA MET A 42 -2.39 -5.97 9.48
C MET A 42 -0.92 -5.59 9.21
N ASN A 43 -0.03 -6.58 9.09
CA ASN A 43 1.40 -6.41 8.82
C ASN A 43 1.79 -6.89 7.41
N GLY A 44 0.81 -7.05 6.52
CA GLY A 44 1.06 -7.41 5.13
C GLY A 44 1.36 -8.87 4.86
N VAL A 45 1.15 -9.75 5.85
CA VAL A 45 1.57 -11.14 5.81
C VAL A 45 0.37 -12.07 5.53
N TYR A 46 0.39 -12.67 4.34
CA TYR A 46 -0.58 -13.66 3.88
C TYR A 46 0.00 -15.07 3.96
N LEU A 47 -0.72 -16.02 4.54
CA LEU A 47 -0.43 -17.44 4.38
C LEU A 47 -0.97 -17.92 3.02
N GLN A 48 -0.08 -18.34 2.14
CA GLN A 48 -0.37 -19.10 0.93
C GLN A 48 -0.29 -20.61 1.25
N LEU A 49 -0.60 -21.48 0.27
CA LEU A 49 -0.65 -22.92 0.47
C LEU A 49 0.66 -23.50 1.06
N HIS A 50 1.82 -22.93 0.70
CA HIS A 50 3.13 -23.47 1.06
C HIS A 50 4.05 -22.49 1.80
N ALA A 51 3.72 -21.20 1.86
CA ALA A 51 4.61 -20.16 2.37
C ALA A 51 3.86 -18.88 2.76
N TYR A 52 4.55 -17.98 3.45
CA TYR A 52 4.03 -16.65 3.71
C TYR A 52 4.42 -15.70 2.58
N MET A 53 3.46 -14.90 2.13
CA MET A 53 3.68 -13.76 1.25
C MET A 53 3.67 -12.48 2.08
N LEU A 54 4.69 -11.65 1.91
CA LEU A 54 4.76 -10.30 2.46
C LEU A 54 4.51 -9.28 1.36
N ARG A 55 3.50 -8.43 1.54
CA ARG A 55 3.26 -7.27 0.68
C ARG A 55 3.76 -6.00 1.36
N ILE A 56 4.60 -5.26 0.64
CA ILE A 56 5.19 -4.00 1.10
C ILE A 56 4.31 -2.83 0.64
N ALA A 57 4.27 -1.76 1.42
CA ALA A 57 3.64 -0.50 1.04
C ALA A 57 4.64 0.36 0.26
N VAL A 58 4.27 0.73 -0.96
CA VAL A 58 5.00 1.66 -1.81
C VAL A 58 4.04 2.81 -2.16
N PRO A 59 3.99 3.86 -1.32
CA PRO A 59 3.07 4.98 -1.51
C PRO A 59 3.08 5.50 -2.95
N TYR A 60 1.92 5.47 -3.61
CA TYR A 60 1.71 5.97 -4.98
C TYR A 60 2.83 5.58 -5.96
N GLY A 61 3.39 4.38 -5.79
CA GLY A 61 4.39 3.81 -6.68
C GLY A 61 5.78 4.45 -6.65
N THR A 62 6.08 5.31 -5.68
CA THR A 62 7.35 6.06 -5.63
C THR A 62 8.39 5.35 -4.77
N LEU A 63 9.60 5.13 -5.31
CA LEU A 63 10.73 4.50 -4.63
C LEU A 63 12.04 5.26 -4.86
N SER A 64 12.89 5.33 -3.83
CA SER A 64 14.27 5.80 -3.97
C SER A 64 15.20 4.66 -4.35
N SER A 65 16.39 5.00 -4.84
CA SER A 65 17.47 4.05 -5.05
C SER A 65 17.88 3.33 -3.75
N LYS A 66 17.85 4.02 -2.59
CA LYS A 66 18.10 3.43 -1.26
C LYS A 66 17.06 2.36 -0.93
N GLN A 67 15.78 2.67 -1.10
CA GLN A 67 14.69 1.72 -0.87
C GLN A 67 14.76 0.53 -1.83
N LEU A 68 15.00 0.77 -3.13
CA LEU A 68 15.11 -0.31 -4.11
C LEU A 68 16.30 -1.25 -3.81
N ARG A 69 17.44 -0.71 -3.34
CA ARG A 69 18.58 -1.53 -2.88
C ARG A 69 18.22 -2.37 -1.66
N MET A 70 17.45 -1.83 -0.72
CA MET A 70 16.93 -2.59 0.43
C MET A 70 15.99 -3.71 -0.03
N LEU A 71 15.04 -3.44 -0.92
CA LEU A 71 14.17 -4.48 -1.48
C LEU A 71 14.99 -5.60 -2.15
N ALA A 72 16.04 -5.25 -2.88
CA ALA A 72 16.94 -6.25 -3.47
C ALA A 72 17.72 -7.06 -2.40
N HIS A 73 18.11 -6.43 -1.29
CA HIS A 73 18.72 -7.12 -0.15
C HIS A 73 17.73 -8.11 0.49
N ILE A 74 16.50 -7.66 0.78
CA ILE A 74 15.43 -8.51 1.32
C ILE A 74 15.17 -9.71 0.41
N GLY A 75 15.06 -9.48 -0.90
CA GLY A 75 14.85 -10.54 -1.87
C GLY A 75 15.94 -11.61 -1.85
N ARG A 76 17.21 -11.22 -1.67
CA ARG A 76 18.34 -12.17 -1.58
C ARG A 76 18.47 -12.86 -0.22
N LYS A 77 18.13 -12.17 0.86
CA LYS A 77 18.34 -12.65 2.24
C LYS A 77 17.18 -13.49 2.77
N TYR A 78 15.95 -13.05 2.52
CA TYR A 78 14.74 -13.62 3.12
C TYR A 78 13.81 -14.29 2.11
N ASP A 79 14.06 -14.13 0.81
CA ASP A 79 13.28 -14.76 -0.27
C ASP A 79 14.24 -15.51 -1.21
N ARG A 80 13.85 -15.78 -2.45
CA ARG A 80 14.57 -16.60 -3.44
C ARG A 80 15.35 -15.76 -4.46
N GLY A 81 15.76 -14.56 -4.09
CA GLY A 81 16.51 -13.63 -4.94
C GLY A 81 15.65 -12.75 -5.85
N TYR A 82 14.32 -12.78 -5.73
CA TYR A 82 13.42 -11.98 -6.54
C TYR A 82 12.22 -11.44 -5.74
N GLY A 83 11.55 -10.42 -6.28
CA GLY A 83 10.30 -9.87 -5.79
C GLY A 83 9.40 -9.51 -6.97
N HIS A 84 8.11 -9.29 -6.71
CA HIS A 84 7.14 -9.00 -7.77
C HIS A 84 6.49 -7.63 -7.57
N PHE A 85 6.55 -6.81 -8.61
CA PHE A 85 5.69 -5.64 -8.68
C PHE A 85 4.23 -6.06 -8.89
N THR A 86 3.34 -5.33 -8.25
CA THR A 86 1.90 -5.60 -8.29
C THR A 86 1.20 -4.59 -9.20
N THR A 87 -0.02 -4.91 -9.61
CA THR A 87 -0.88 -3.99 -10.40
C THR A 87 -1.32 -2.74 -9.64
N ARG A 88 -0.90 -2.54 -8.39
CA ARG A 88 -1.12 -1.34 -7.58
C ARG A 88 0.17 -0.68 -7.13
N GLN A 89 1.21 -0.84 -7.95
CA GLN A 89 2.52 -0.19 -7.77
C GLN A 89 3.23 -0.53 -6.45
N ASN A 90 2.79 -1.58 -5.75
CA ASN A 90 3.51 -2.18 -4.61
C ASN A 90 4.48 -3.27 -5.06
N LEU A 91 5.26 -3.80 -4.11
CA LEU A 91 6.09 -5.00 -4.27
C LEU A 91 5.68 -6.10 -3.27
N GLN A 92 5.82 -7.37 -3.66
CA GLN A 92 5.62 -8.53 -2.78
C GLN A 92 6.71 -9.60 -2.89
N PHE A 93 6.96 -10.25 -1.75
CA PHE A 93 7.84 -11.42 -1.54
C PHE A 93 6.95 -12.61 -1.16
N ASN A 94 7.23 -13.82 -1.66
CA ASN A 94 6.32 -14.99 -1.50
C ASN A 94 6.91 -16.12 -0.65
N TRP A 95 8.19 -16.05 -0.29
CA TRP A 95 8.90 -17.10 0.42
C TRP A 95 9.51 -16.73 1.79
N PRO A 96 9.30 -15.53 2.39
CA PRO A 96 9.82 -15.30 3.74
C PRO A 96 9.29 -16.31 4.76
N ALA A 97 10.18 -16.84 5.58
CA ALA A 97 9.80 -17.64 6.72
C ALA A 97 9.18 -16.76 7.80
N LEU A 98 8.16 -17.26 8.51
CA LEU A 98 7.45 -16.49 9.53
C LEU A 98 8.38 -15.97 10.63
N LYS A 99 9.34 -16.81 11.06
CA LYS A 99 10.31 -16.49 12.11
C LYS A 99 11.21 -15.29 11.76
N ASP A 100 11.47 -15.07 10.48
CA ASP A 100 12.38 -14.02 10.00
C ASP A 100 11.61 -12.73 9.66
N MET A 101 10.27 -12.80 9.62
CA MET A 101 9.41 -11.68 9.23
C MET A 101 9.60 -10.42 10.10
N PRO A 102 9.77 -10.51 11.43
CA PRO A 102 10.04 -9.32 12.24
C PRO A 102 11.37 -8.64 11.92
N ASP A 103 12.43 -9.41 11.63
CA ASP A 103 13.74 -8.86 11.26
C ASP A 103 13.71 -8.23 9.86
N LEU A 104 13.03 -8.89 8.93
CA LEU A 104 12.75 -8.36 7.59
C LEU A 104 12.06 -6.98 7.69
N LEU A 105 10.99 -6.87 8.48
CA LEU A 105 10.27 -5.62 8.67
C LEU A 105 11.12 -4.55 9.36
N ALA A 106 12.00 -4.91 10.29
CA ALA A 106 12.94 -3.98 10.92
C ALA A 106 13.94 -3.41 9.90
N GLU A 107 14.43 -4.24 8.98
CA GLU A 107 15.32 -3.78 7.91
C GLU A 107 14.61 -2.86 6.92
N LEU A 108 13.34 -3.14 6.57
CA LEU A 108 12.53 -2.22 5.77
C LEU A 108 12.33 -0.87 6.49
N ALA A 109 12.09 -0.90 7.81
CA ALA A 109 11.94 0.32 8.60
C ALA A 109 13.20 1.20 8.59
N SER A 110 14.40 0.62 8.46
CA SER A 110 15.68 1.38 8.36
C SER A 110 15.81 2.26 7.10
N VAL A 111 14.93 2.03 6.12
CA VAL A 111 14.84 2.81 4.87
C VAL A 111 13.47 3.45 4.69
N GLU A 112 12.74 3.68 5.79
CA GLU A 112 11.43 4.36 5.80
C GLU A 112 10.38 3.61 4.96
N MET A 113 10.35 2.27 5.11
CA MET A 113 9.36 1.40 4.47
C MET A 113 8.64 0.51 5.49
N HIS A 114 7.37 0.18 5.20
CA HIS A 114 6.56 -0.72 6.03
C HIS A 114 5.67 -1.64 5.18
N ALA A 115 4.99 -2.58 5.83
CA ALA A 115 4.00 -3.48 5.21
C ALA A 115 2.57 -3.28 5.76
N ILE A 116 2.38 -2.26 6.59
CA ILE A 116 1.14 -1.95 7.30
C ILE A 116 0.00 -1.63 6.32
N GLN A 117 -1.21 -2.14 6.62
CA GLN A 117 -2.44 -1.93 5.83
C GLN A 117 -2.33 -2.33 4.33
N THR A 118 -1.39 -3.20 3.96
CA THR A 118 -1.28 -3.69 2.58
C THR A 118 -2.23 -4.86 2.27
N SER A 119 -2.94 -5.34 3.29
CA SER A 119 -3.60 -6.63 3.37
C SER A 119 -4.83 -6.55 4.30
N GLY A 120 -5.67 -7.58 4.33
CA GLY A 120 -6.91 -7.55 5.11
C GLY A 120 -8.01 -6.65 4.52
N ASN A 121 -8.97 -6.27 5.37
CA ASN A 121 -10.10 -5.40 5.03
C ASN A 121 -9.84 -3.96 5.51
N CYS A 122 -8.96 -3.27 4.81
CA CYS A 122 -8.63 -1.87 5.07
C CYS A 122 -8.45 -1.13 3.74
N ILE A 123 -8.12 0.16 3.84
CA ILE A 123 -7.65 0.94 2.71
C ILE A 123 -6.34 0.35 2.19
N ARG A 124 -6.22 0.24 0.86
CA ARG A 124 -5.04 -0.26 0.14
C ARG A 124 -4.17 0.90 -0.31
N ASN A 125 -3.00 0.57 -0.84
CA ASN A 125 -2.10 1.56 -1.44
C ASN A 125 -2.86 2.49 -2.40
N VAL A 126 -2.68 3.80 -2.19
CA VAL A 126 -3.19 4.82 -3.09
C VAL A 126 -2.36 4.73 -4.37
N THR A 127 -3.03 4.49 -5.50
CA THR A 127 -2.37 4.32 -6.81
C THR A 127 -2.38 5.64 -7.57
N SER A 128 -1.31 5.97 -8.29
CA SER A 128 -1.23 7.19 -9.09
C SER A 128 -0.57 6.97 -10.45
N ASP A 129 -0.51 7.99 -11.30
CA ASP A 129 0.21 7.90 -12.59
C ASP A 129 1.70 7.66 -12.33
N GLN A 130 2.29 6.64 -12.95
CA GLN A 130 3.73 6.35 -12.87
C GLN A 130 4.60 7.51 -13.39
N TYR A 131 4.05 8.41 -14.20
CA TYR A 131 4.72 9.61 -14.72
C TYR A 131 4.37 10.89 -13.96
N ALA A 132 3.73 10.77 -12.79
CA ALA A 132 3.33 11.91 -11.98
C ALA A 132 4.50 12.88 -11.69
N GLY A 133 4.30 14.17 -11.95
CA GLY A 133 5.31 15.23 -11.86
C GLY A 133 6.26 15.33 -13.06
N ALA A 134 6.12 14.47 -14.07
CA ALA A 134 6.95 14.45 -15.28
C ALA A 134 6.14 14.37 -16.59
N ALA A 135 4.84 14.09 -16.52
CA ALA A 135 4.00 13.97 -17.70
C ALA A 135 3.73 15.35 -18.34
N LYS A 136 3.97 15.45 -19.65
CA LYS A 136 3.78 16.71 -20.42
C LYS A 136 2.35 17.25 -20.37
N ASN A 137 1.37 16.36 -20.29
CA ASN A 137 -0.06 16.69 -20.26
C ASN A 137 -0.67 16.59 -18.85
N GLU A 138 0.16 16.66 -17.82
CA GLU A 138 -0.29 16.71 -16.44
C GLU A 138 -0.95 18.06 -16.13
N ILE A 139 -2.16 18.01 -15.58
CA ILE A 139 -2.88 19.19 -15.09
C ILE A 139 -2.26 19.64 -13.77
N GLU A 140 -2.07 18.69 -12.86
CA GLU A 140 -1.41 18.88 -11.57
C GLU A 140 -0.81 17.56 -11.09
N ASP A 141 0.24 17.61 -10.26
CA ASP A 141 0.89 16.43 -9.70
C ASP A 141 -0.05 15.66 -8.74
N PRO A 142 -0.53 14.47 -9.11
CA PRO A 142 -1.50 13.70 -8.31
C PRO A 142 -0.89 13.11 -7.04
N ARG A 143 0.44 13.16 -6.86
CA ARG A 143 1.11 12.63 -5.66
C ARG A 143 0.77 13.44 -4.41
N ILE A 144 0.49 14.73 -4.55
CA ILE A 144 0.12 15.59 -3.41
C ILE A 144 -1.18 15.10 -2.78
N VAL A 145 -2.22 14.93 -3.59
CA VAL A 145 -3.52 14.39 -3.16
C VAL A 145 -3.38 12.96 -2.67
N SER A 146 -2.57 12.14 -3.36
CA SER A 146 -2.32 10.75 -2.95
C SER A 146 -1.66 10.66 -1.57
N GLU A 147 -0.73 11.57 -1.26
CA GLU A 147 -0.06 11.65 0.04
C GLU A 147 -1.02 12.10 1.15
N ILE A 148 -1.89 13.08 0.89
CA ILE A 148 -2.93 13.49 1.86
C ILE A 148 -3.86 12.32 2.17
N ILE A 149 -4.31 11.58 1.14
CA ILE A 149 -5.15 10.39 1.33
C ILE A 149 -4.40 9.32 2.13
N ARG A 150 -3.12 9.10 1.83
CA ARG A 150 -2.28 8.16 2.59
C ARG A 150 -2.22 8.56 4.06
N GLN A 151 -1.91 9.81 4.38
CA GLN A 151 -1.83 10.29 5.77
C GLN A 151 -3.18 10.17 6.49
N TRP A 152 -4.27 10.56 5.84
CA TRP A 152 -5.62 10.44 6.38
C TRP A 152 -6.02 8.98 6.65
N SER A 153 -5.61 8.05 5.78
CA SER A 153 -6.04 6.66 5.87
C SER A 153 -5.15 5.75 6.72
N THR A 154 -3.86 6.07 6.79
CA THR A 154 -2.86 5.21 7.43
C THR A 154 -2.98 5.32 8.94
N PHE A 155 -3.07 4.18 9.63
CA PHE A 155 -3.29 4.09 11.10
C PHE A 155 -4.60 4.70 11.64
N HIS A 156 -5.49 5.21 10.80
CA HIS A 156 -6.77 5.71 11.27
C HIS A 156 -7.67 4.55 11.72
N PRO A 157 -8.17 4.54 12.98
CA PRO A 157 -8.95 3.43 13.53
C PRO A 157 -10.20 3.09 12.70
N GLU A 158 -10.84 4.10 12.12
CA GLU A 158 -12.05 3.95 11.29
C GLU A 158 -11.81 3.06 10.05
N PHE A 159 -10.58 3.01 9.53
CA PHE A 159 -10.26 2.26 8.30
C PHE A 159 -9.54 0.94 8.57
N SER A 160 -9.44 0.53 9.83
CA SER A 160 -8.76 -0.71 10.24
C SER A 160 -9.62 -1.96 10.00
N TYR A 161 -10.95 -1.82 10.00
CA TYR A 161 -11.90 -2.94 9.90
C TYR A 161 -13.06 -2.64 8.95
N LEU A 162 -12.74 -2.34 7.70
CA LEU A 162 -13.76 -2.14 6.67
C LEU A 162 -14.52 -3.44 6.37
N PRO A 163 -15.73 -3.38 5.78
CA PRO A 163 -16.43 -4.58 5.32
C PRO A 163 -15.61 -5.37 4.28
N ARG A 164 -14.81 -4.66 3.48
CA ARG A 164 -13.90 -5.26 2.49
C ARG A 164 -12.71 -4.34 2.18
N LYS A 165 -11.78 -4.85 1.37
CA LYS A 165 -10.68 -4.08 0.78
C LYS A 165 -11.21 -2.83 0.09
N PHE A 166 -10.57 -1.69 0.34
CA PHE A 166 -10.97 -0.40 -0.24
C PHE A 166 -9.79 0.24 -0.97
N LYS A 167 -9.96 0.59 -2.24
CA LYS A 167 -8.90 0.97 -3.17
C LYS A 167 -9.16 2.39 -3.65
N ILE A 168 -8.15 3.24 -3.59
CA ILE A 168 -8.22 4.63 -4.04
C ILE A 168 -7.14 4.85 -5.10
N ALA A 169 -7.47 5.59 -6.16
CA ALA A 169 -6.50 6.06 -7.14
C ALA A 169 -6.73 7.50 -7.56
N VAL A 170 -5.65 8.17 -7.93
CA VAL A 170 -5.64 9.58 -8.35
C VAL A 170 -4.89 9.71 -9.68
N SER A 171 -5.52 10.32 -10.67
CA SER A 171 -4.90 10.68 -11.95
C SER A 171 -4.82 12.19 -12.10
N GLY A 172 -3.64 12.68 -12.47
CA GLY A 172 -3.36 14.10 -12.74
C GLY A 172 -3.44 14.46 -14.22
N THR A 173 -3.63 13.49 -15.11
CA THR A 173 -3.65 13.70 -16.57
C THR A 173 -5.01 13.33 -17.16
N PRO A 174 -5.45 13.95 -18.27
CA PRO A 174 -6.70 13.59 -18.94
C PRO A 174 -6.74 12.13 -19.39
N ASP A 175 -5.57 11.53 -19.67
CA ASP A 175 -5.44 10.12 -19.96
C ASP A 175 -5.40 9.33 -18.64
N ASP A 176 -6.38 8.45 -18.41
CA ASP A 176 -6.40 7.61 -17.21
C ASP A 176 -5.36 6.47 -17.28
N ARG A 177 -4.11 6.79 -16.94
CA ARG A 177 -3.01 5.80 -16.84
C ARG A 177 -3.04 5.01 -15.53
N ALA A 178 -3.67 5.56 -14.49
CA ALA A 178 -3.80 4.93 -13.17
C ALA A 178 -4.99 3.94 -13.07
N ALA A 179 -5.81 3.86 -14.13
CA ALA A 179 -7.05 3.09 -14.16
C ALA A 179 -7.97 3.43 -12.97
N ILE A 180 -8.23 4.72 -12.74
CA ILE A 180 -8.96 5.21 -11.57
C ILE A 180 -10.37 4.63 -11.50
N ARG A 181 -11.01 4.34 -12.64
CA ARG A 181 -12.38 3.83 -12.67
C ARG A 181 -12.53 2.37 -12.23
N VAL A 182 -11.44 1.64 -11.99
CA VAL A 182 -11.49 0.28 -11.42
C VAL A 182 -11.14 0.24 -9.91
N HIS A 183 -11.09 1.41 -9.29
CA HIS A 183 -10.89 1.60 -7.86
C HIS A 183 -12.24 1.84 -7.15
N ASP A 184 -12.29 1.59 -5.84
CA ASP A 184 -13.50 1.85 -5.07
C ASP A 184 -13.81 3.36 -5.07
N ILE A 185 -12.76 4.19 -5.00
CA ILE A 185 -12.77 5.62 -5.30
C ILE A 185 -11.71 5.94 -6.38
N GLY A 186 -12.12 6.55 -7.47
CA GLY A 186 -11.24 7.12 -8.48
C GLY A 186 -11.35 8.64 -8.47
N ILE A 187 -10.21 9.33 -8.45
CA ILE A 187 -10.12 10.79 -8.44
C ILE A 187 -9.41 11.23 -9.70
N GLN A 188 -10.08 12.03 -10.52
CA GLN A 188 -9.51 12.68 -11.69
C GLN A 188 -9.31 14.15 -11.38
N ILE A 189 -8.08 14.64 -11.43
CA ILE A 189 -7.82 16.08 -11.42
C ILE A 189 -8.26 16.64 -12.76
N VAL A 190 -9.07 17.69 -12.72
CA VAL A 190 -9.60 18.39 -13.90
C VAL A 190 -9.37 19.89 -13.77
N GLN A 191 -9.36 20.58 -14.90
CA GLN A 191 -9.30 22.03 -14.97
C GLN A 191 -10.50 22.55 -15.75
N ASN A 192 -11.20 23.54 -15.20
CA ASN A 192 -12.33 24.14 -15.89
C ASN A 192 -11.88 25.19 -16.93
N GLY A 193 -12.82 25.72 -17.72
CA GLY A 193 -12.53 26.72 -18.75
C GLY A 193 -11.98 28.07 -18.24
N LYS A 194 -12.03 28.32 -16.92
CA LYS A 194 -11.42 29.50 -16.26
C LYS A 194 -10.01 29.22 -15.72
N GLY A 195 -9.51 27.99 -15.90
CA GLY A 195 -8.21 27.57 -15.38
C GLY A 195 -8.24 27.09 -13.92
N GLU A 196 -9.41 26.99 -13.29
CA GLU A 196 -9.54 26.55 -11.89
C GLU A 196 -9.42 25.02 -11.80
N ILE A 197 -8.65 24.54 -10.83
CA ILE A 197 -8.45 23.11 -10.56
C ILE A 197 -9.64 22.56 -9.76
N GLY A 198 -10.11 21.38 -10.16
CA GLY A 198 -11.15 20.64 -9.47
C GLY A 198 -10.94 19.13 -9.59
N TYR A 199 -11.95 18.38 -9.12
CA TYR A 199 -11.90 16.92 -9.06
C TYR A 199 -13.19 16.30 -9.57
N GLU A 200 -13.09 15.33 -10.47
CA GLU A 200 -14.18 14.39 -10.73
C GLU A 200 -14.01 13.15 -9.86
N ILE A 201 -15.10 12.75 -9.21
CA ILE A 201 -15.10 11.61 -8.28
C ILE A 201 -15.88 10.44 -8.89
N TYR A 202 -15.21 9.31 -9.01
CA TYR A 202 -15.76 8.03 -9.48
C TYR A 202 -15.87 7.05 -8.31
N VAL A 203 -16.98 6.33 -8.19
CA VAL A 203 -17.23 5.41 -7.06
C VAL A 203 -17.72 4.05 -7.52
N GLY A 204 -17.31 2.99 -6.81
CA GLY A 204 -17.83 1.63 -6.95
C GLY A 204 -17.15 0.78 -8.03
N GLY A 205 -15.93 1.14 -8.43
CA GLY A 205 -15.16 0.38 -9.40
C GLY A 205 -14.47 -0.85 -8.81
N GLY A 206 -14.28 -1.89 -9.62
CA GLY A 206 -13.53 -3.07 -9.21
C GLY A 206 -13.48 -4.17 -10.26
N LEU A 207 -12.36 -4.89 -10.30
CA LEU A 207 -12.15 -6.07 -11.16
C LEU A 207 -12.30 -7.37 -10.35
N GLY A 208 -13.31 -7.42 -9.47
CA GLY A 208 -13.60 -8.60 -8.65
C GLY A 208 -14.29 -9.71 -9.43
N ARG A 209 -15.00 -10.59 -8.72
CA ARG A 209 -15.83 -11.64 -9.34
C ARG A 209 -16.85 -11.06 -10.32
N THR A 210 -17.42 -9.91 -9.97
CA THR A 210 -18.28 -9.11 -10.84
C THR A 210 -17.54 -7.82 -11.17
N PRO A 211 -16.97 -7.69 -12.38
CA PRO A 211 -16.25 -6.48 -12.76
C PRO A 211 -17.22 -5.33 -12.95
N MET A 212 -16.90 -4.16 -12.38
CA MET A 212 -17.68 -2.94 -12.46
C MET A 212 -16.76 -1.74 -12.71
N ILE A 213 -17.23 -0.82 -13.56
CA ILE A 213 -16.60 0.49 -13.78
C ILE A 213 -17.24 1.48 -12.82
N GLY A 214 -16.42 2.25 -12.11
CA GLY A 214 -16.85 3.28 -11.18
C GLY A 214 -17.66 4.36 -11.89
N LYS A 215 -18.72 4.83 -11.23
CA LYS A 215 -19.63 5.86 -11.75
C LYS A 215 -19.21 7.22 -11.24
N LYS A 216 -19.22 8.24 -12.10
CA LYS A 216 -19.02 9.62 -11.71
C LYS A 216 -20.19 10.07 -10.82
N ILE A 217 -19.91 10.58 -9.62
CA ILE A 217 -20.92 11.06 -8.66
C ILE A 217 -20.82 12.57 -8.37
N ALA A 218 -19.70 13.18 -8.72
CA ALA A 218 -19.45 14.61 -8.60
C ALA A 218 -18.66 15.09 -9.82
N GLY A 219 -19.07 16.23 -10.37
CA GLY A 219 -18.49 16.87 -11.55
C GLY A 219 -18.96 18.30 -11.68
#